data_AF-A0A453BHF1-F1
#
_entry.id   AF-A0A453BHF1-F1
#
_cell.length_a   1.000
_cell.length_b   1.000
_cell.length_c   1.000
_cell.angle_alpha   90.00
_cell.angle_beta   90.00
_cell.angle_gamma   90.00
#
_symmetry.space_group_name_H-M   'P 1'
#
loop_
_entity.id
_entity.type
_entity.pdbx_description
1 polymer ?
#
loop_
_entity_poly.entity_id
_entity_poly.type
_entity_poly.pdbx_seq_one_letter_code
_entity_poly.pdbx_strand_id
1 'polypeptide(L)'
;FPEAVYKECQNTWQAIVVDEFQDTSAMQYFLLKLLASHNHITIVGDDDQSIFSFNGADVSGFDSFRRDFPNHKEIRLNKNYRSTRAIVEAATALIHNNTKRCNHKLAETDNPSGSKITVKECHSEDSQCAFVIDKIIETTSSSAEGRDFGKIAVLYRRQITGKAFQVSFRNRKIPFNVHGVAFYRKKAIKAIMAILRTTLPGCDDGPWRQALKTLLPGDKEEKKKIIDHVEKISLARKCSFISAATDIFSAKVSGTFKRTQITQGRKVLSTLYSLS
;
A
#
# COMPACT_ATOMS: atom_id res chain seq x y z
N PHE A 1 27.99 2.26 6.58
CA PHE A 1 27.66 2.99 5.33
C PHE A 1 28.96 3.55 4.75
N PRO A 2 29.16 3.54 3.43
CA PRO A 2 30.33 4.20 2.83
C PRO A 2 30.29 5.69 3.20
N GLU A 3 31.35 6.20 3.82
CA GLU A 3 31.40 7.56 4.36
C GLU A 3 31.16 8.65 3.29
N ALA A 4 31.58 8.37 2.06
CA ALA A 4 31.35 9.24 0.90
C ALA A 4 29.85 9.43 0.59
N VAL A 5 29.08 8.34 0.58
CA VAL A 5 27.62 8.37 0.30
C VAL A 5 26.90 9.12 1.40
N TYR A 6 27.30 8.91 2.66
CA TYR A 6 26.74 9.62 3.79
C TYR A 6 26.94 11.14 3.66
N LYS A 7 28.17 11.58 3.39
CA LYS A 7 28.49 13.01 3.18
C LYS A 7 27.72 13.61 2.00
N GLU A 8 27.60 12.88 0.90
CA GLU A 8 26.83 13.31 -0.27
C GLU A 8 25.35 13.53 0.08
N CYS A 9 24.73 12.57 0.78
CA CYS A 9 23.35 12.68 1.23
C CYS A 9 23.13 13.91 2.12
N GLN A 10 24.05 14.19 3.06
CA GLN A 10 23.94 15.35 3.95
C GLN A 10 24.12 16.68 3.23
N ASN A 11 25.02 16.74 2.24
CA ASN A 11 25.18 17.93 1.42
C ASN A 11 23.95 18.20 0.55
N THR A 12 23.26 17.13 0.12
CA THR A 12 22.05 17.22 -0.70
C THR A 12 20.84 17.61 0.12
N TRP A 13 20.61 16.96 1.27
CA TRP A 13 19.46 17.18 2.15
C TRP A 13 19.83 18.08 3.32
N GLN A 14 19.99 19.37 3.04
CA GLN A 14 20.37 20.37 4.04
C GLN A 14 19.30 20.62 5.11
N ALA A 15 18.05 20.25 4.82
CA ALA A 15 16.92 20.26 5.73
C ALA A 15 15.94 19.12 5.38
N ILE A 16 15.34 18.52 6.39
CA ILE A 16 14.42 17.39 6.25
C ILE A 16 13.10 17.74 6.92
N VAL A 17 11.99 17.56 6.19
CA VAL A 17 10.64 17.69 6.75
C VAL A 17 9.95 16.34 6.63
N VAL A 18 9.43 15.84 7.74
CA VAL A 18 8.74 14.55 7.82
C VAL A 18 7.31 14.81 8.27
N ASP A 19 6.35 14.44 7.42
CA ASP A 19 4.92 14.46 7.73
C ASP A 19 4.46 13.08 8.23
N GLU A 20 3.32 13.05 8.92
CA GLU A 20 2.73 11.82 9.51
C GLU A 20 3.72 11.03 10.39
N PHE A 21 4.52 11.74 11.18
CA PHE A 21 5.63 11.13 11.93
C PHE A 21 5.19 10.04 12.91
N GLN A 22 3.94 10.07 13.40
CA GLN A 22 3.37 9.03 14.26
C GLN A 22 3.37 7.63 13.63
N ASP A 23 3.43 7.53 12.29
CA ASP A 23 3.44 6.26 11.56
C ASP A 23 4.87 5.78 11.22
N THR A 24 5.89 6.47 11.72
CA THR A 24 7.30 6.15 11.48
C THR A 24 7.73 4.91 12.26
N SER A 25 8.29 3.92 11.56
CA SER A 25 8.92 2.74 12.19
C SER A 25 10.30 3.06 12.77
N ALA A 26 10.77 2.26 13.73
CA ALA A 26 12.09 2.43 14.33
C ALA A 26 13.24 2.46 13.28
N MET A 27 13.13 1.68 12.22
CA MET A 27 14.12 1.67 11.13
C MET A 27 14.11 2.97 10.32
N GLN A 28 12.93 3.50 10.01
CA GLN A 28 12.81 4.79 9.32
C GLN A 28 13.32 5.92 10.20
N TYR A 29 12.98 5.92 11.49
CA TYR A 29 13.48 6.90 12.44
C TYR A 29 15.01 6.86 12.55
N PHE A 30 15.61 5.67 12.64
CA PHE A 30 17.06 5.52 12.66
C PHE A 30 17.72 6.11 11.40
N LEU A 31 17.16 5.87 10.21
CA LEU A 31 17.65 6.47 8.97
C LEU A 31 17.52 8.00 9.00
N LEU A 32 16.38 8.53 9.42
CA LEU A 32 16.15 9.97 9.54
C LEU A 32 17.16 10.61 10.49
N LYS A 33 17.43 9.98 11.64
CA LYS A 33 18.43 10.44 12.61
C LYS A 33 19.83 10.50 12.03
N LEU A 34 20.22 9.49 11.24
CA LEU A 34 21.52 9.49 10.56
C LEU A 34 21.63 10.64 9.56
N LEU A 35 20.62 10.81 8.71
CA LEU A 35 20.62 11.86 7.69
C LEU A 35 20.60 13.26 8.33
N ALA A 36 19.80 13.45 9.36
CA ALA A 36 19.60 14.72 10.07
C ALA A 36 20.68 15.04 11.12
N SER A 37 21.90 14.50 11.05
CA SER A 37 22.93 14.78 12.07
C SER A 37 23.36 16.26 12.11
N HIS A 38 23.03 17.03 11.07
CA HIS A 38 23.16 18.50 11.04
C HIS A 38 22.03 19.22 11.79
N ASN A 39 21.12 18.50 12.44
CA ASN A 39 20.02 19.00 13.27
C ASN A 39 18.99 19.89 12.56
N HIS A 40 18.91 19.87 11.23
CA HIS A 40 17.84 20.55 10.48
C HIS A 40 16.76 19.55 10.08
N ILE A 41 15.97 19.15 11.06
CA ILE A 41 14.84 18.26 10.86
C ILE A 41 13.59 18.83 11.53
N THR A 42 12.49 18.82 10.79
CA THR A 42 11.16 19.17 11.28
C THR A 42 10.27 17.95 11.13
N ILE A 43 9.70 17.49 12.24
CA ILE A 43 8.70 16.43 12.23
C ILE A 43 7.31 17.03 12.48
N VAL A 44 6.31 16.51 11.76
CA VAL A 44 4.90 16.89 11.89
C VAL A 44 4.11 15.60 12.08
N GLY A 45 3.16 15.62 13.01
CA GLY A 45 2.29 14.47 13.25
C GLY A 45 1.41 14.64 14.48
N ASP A 46 0.61 13.61 14.75
CA ASP A 46 -0.34 13.59 15.85
C ASP A 46 -0.38 12.22 16.55
N ASP A 47 0.09 12.16 17.80
CA ASP A 47 0.06 10.97 18.65
C ASP A 47 -1.32 10.30 18.71
N ASP A 48 -2.41 11.08 18.69
CA ASP A 48 -3.78 10.55 18.76
C ASP A 48 -4.22 9.87 17.45
N GLN A 49 -3.46 10.04 16.36
CA GLN A 49 -3.71 9.46 15.03
C GLN A 49 -2.81 8.27 14.69
N SER A 50 -2.00 7.79 15.65
CA SER A 50 -1.17 6.58 15.46
C SER A 50 -2.02 5.33 15.33
N ILE A 51 -2.40 4.97 14.09
CA ILE A 51 -3.20 3.77 13.79
C ILE A 51 -2.35 2.60 13.26
N PHE A 52 -1.05 2.79 13.01
CA PHE A 52 -0.15 1.80 12.40
C PHE A 52 0.76 1.04 13.38
N SER A 53 0.48 1.05 14.68
CA SER A 53 1.26 0.31 15.69
C SER A 53 1.40 -1.19 15.37
N PHE A 54 0.41 -1.80 14.71
CA PHE A 54 0.45 -3.19 14.27
C PHE A 54 1.46 -3.48 13.14
N ASN A 55 1.95 -2.45 12.45
CA ASN A 55 2.95 -2.54 11.38
C ASN A 55 4.36 -2.11 11.84
N GLY A 56 4.60 -1.99 13.16
CA GLY A 56 5.90 -1.65 13.71
C GLY A 56 6.19 -0.15 13.80
N ALA A 57 5.16 0.70 13.70
CA ALA A 57 5.27 2.10 14.12
C ALA A 57 5.56 2.14 15.63
N ASP A 58 6.57 2.91 16.01
CA ASP A 58 6.99 3.03 17.40
C ASP A 58 6.23 4.16 18.07
N VAL A 59 5.35 3.81 19.01
CA VAL A 59 4.54 4.78 19.78
C VAL A 59 5.44 5.73 20.59
N SER A 60 6.70 5.35 20.84
CA SER A 60 7.70 6.21 21.49
C SER A 60 8.45 7.14 20.53
N GLY A 61 8.07 7.21 19.24
CA GLY A 61 8.77 7.97 18.21
C GLY A 61 8.98 9.44 18.57
N PHE A 62 7.93 10.14 19.04
CA PHE A 62 8.04 11.53 19.46
C PHE A 62 8.92 11.71 20.70
N ASP A 63 8.82 10.83 21.69
CA ASP A 63 9.67 10.88 22.89
C ASP A 63 11.15 10.61 22.55
N SER A 64 11.38 9.69 21.62
CA SER A 64 12.71 9.42 21.08
C SER A 64 13.27 10.62 20.32
N PHE A 65 12.45 11.32 19.53
CA PHE A 65 12.86 12.55 18.86
C PHE A 65 13.22 13.64 19.88
N ARG A 66 12.39 13.88 20.90
CA ARG A 66 12.68 14.88 21.95
C ARG A 66 13.98 14.60 22.68
N ARG A 67 14.28 13.32 22.94
CA ARG A 67 15.53 12.88 23.59
C ARG A 67 16.74 13.05 22.69
N ASP A 68 16.62 12.69 21.41
CA ASP A 68 17.73 12.68 20.45
C ASP A 68 18.04 14.08 19.89
N PHE A 69 17.06 14.97 19.86
CA PHE A 69 17.18 16.37 19.42
C PHE A 69 16.83 17.32 20.58
N PRO A 70 17.70 17.49 21.58
CA PRO A 70 17.36 18.25 22.81
C PRO A 70 17.10 19.74 22.56
N ASN A 71 17.62 20.30 21.47
CA ASN A 71 17.41 21.70 21.08
C ASN A 71 16.16 21.90 20.19
N HIS A 72 15.26 20.91 20.12
CA HIS A 72 14.05 21.01 19.31
C HIS A 72 13.14 22.14 19.81
N LYS A 73 12.40 22.73 18.87
CA LYS A 73 11.30 23.64 19.16
C LYS A 73 9.97 22.91 18.96
N GLU A 74 9.19 22.73 20.02
CA GLU A 74 7.84 22.15 19.92
C GLU A 74 6.81 23.25 19.67
N ILE A 75 6.01 23.10 18.61
CA ILE A 75 4.89 23.99 18.27
C ILE A 75 3.62 23.15 18.26
N ARG A 76 2.61 23.55 19.04
CA ARG A 76 1.32 22.85 19.12
C ARG A 76 0.26 23.61 18.35
N LEU A 77 -0.41 22.93 17.42
CA LEU A 77 -1.49 23.48 16.61
C LEU A 77 -2.82 22.94 17.13
N ASN A 78 -3.54 23.74 17.91
CA ASN A 78 -4.80 23.31 18.55
C ASN A 78 -6.04 23.68 17.73
N LYS A 79 -5.89 24.49 16.68
CA LYS A 79 -7.00 25.01 15.89
C LYS A 79 -7.31 24.11 14.69
N ASN A 80 -8.53 23.58 14.65
CA ASN A 80 -9.06 22.78 13.56
C ASN A 80 -9.77 23.66 12.53
N TYR A 81 -9.26 23.66 11.31
CA TYR A 81 -9.82 24.40 10.18
C TYR A 81 -10.71 23.52 9.26
N ARG A 82 -10.72 22.20 9.45
CA ARG A 82 -11.34 21.23 8.54
C ARG A 82 -12.82 20.97 8.85
N SER A 83 -13.16 20.85 10.12
CA SER A 83 -14.41 20.24 10.58
C SER A 83 -15.30 21.25 11.28
N THR A 84 -16.62 21.03 11.25
CA THR A 84 -17.59 21.85 11.98
C THR A 84 -17.47 21.59 13.48
N ARG A 85 -17.98 22.52 14.31
CA ARG A 85 -17.89 22.39 15.77
C ARG A 85 -18.53 21.10 16.29
N ALA A 86 -19.68 20.68 15.74
CA ALA A 86 -20.31 19.42 16.13
C ALA A 86 -19.41 18.18 15.90
N ILE A 87 -18.62 18.17 14.82
CA ILE A 87 -17.69 17.06 14.52
C ILE A 87 -16.48 17.12 15.47
N VAL A 88 -15.91 18.31 15.67
CA VAL A 88 -14.74 18.51 16.55
C VAL A 88 -15.08 18.14 17.99
N GLU A 89 -16.23 18.56 18.51
CA GLU A 89 -16.68 18.23 19.86
C GLU A 89 -16.90 16.72 20.04
N ALA A 90 -17.54 16.05 19.06
CA ALA A 90 -17.75 14.62 19.12
C ALA A 90 -16.44 13.82 19.07
N ALA A 91 -15.51 14.19 18.19
CA ALA A 91 -14.19 13.57 18.11
C ALA A 91 -13.39 13.80 19.40
N THR A 92 -13.46 15.01 19.95
CA THR A 92 -12.84 15.38 21.22
C THR A 92 -13.42 14.54 22.37
N ALA A 93 -14.75 14.44 22.50
CA ALA A 93 -15.39 13.62 23.52
C ALA A 93 -14.99 12.14 23.41
N LEU A 94 -14.87 11.61 22.19
CA LEU A 94 -14.45 10.23 21.96
C LEU A 94 -13.00 9.98 22.43
N ILE A 95 -12.05 10.83 22.02
CA ILE A 95 -10.63 10.63 22.32
C ILE A 95 -10.30 10.79 23.82
N HIS A 96 -11.12 11.51 24.58
CA HIS A 96 -10.96 11.65 26.04
C HIS A 96 -11.08 10.32 26.80
N ASN A 97 -11.66 9.29 26.20
CA ASN A 97 -11.75 7.97 26.82
C ASN A 97 -10.43 7.18 26.78
N ASN A 98 -9.43 7.63 26.01
CA ASN A 98 -8.13 6.95 25.94
C ASN A 98 -7.26 7.31 27.16
N THR A 99 -6.85 6.31 27.93
CA THR A 99 -6.10 6.49 29.19
C THR A 99 -4.60 6.68 29.02
N LYS A 100 -4.02 6.23 27.90
CA LYS A 100 -2.57 6.29 27.63
C LYS A 100 -2.25 7.38 26.59
N ARG A 101 -2.60 8.63 26.89
CA ARG A 101 -2.31 9.78 26.02
C ARG A 101 -1.13 10.56 26.58
N CYS A 102 -0.20 10.94 25.73
CA CYS A 102 0.94 11.76 26.14
C CYS A 102 0.50 13.16 26.59
N ASN A 103 -0.60 13.71 26.04
CA ASN A 103 -1.11 15.04 26.38
C ASN A 103 -2.62 15.17 26.16
N HIS A 104 -3.31 15.87 27.08
CA HIS A 104 -4.69 16.32 26.87
C HIS A 104 -4.70 17.49 25.89
N LYS A 105 -4.96 17.20 24.61
CA LYS A 105 -5.17 18.23 23.58
C LYS A 105 -6.65 18.63 23.56
N LEU A 106 -6.92 19.94 23.60
CA LEU A 106 -8.22 20.52 23.33
C LEU A 106 -8.20 21.08 21.91
N ALA A 107 -8.91 20.41 20.98
CA ALA A 107 -9.05 20.90 19.62
C ALA A 107 -10.19 21.93 19.58
N GLU A 108 -9.90 23.12 19.05
CA GLU A 108 -10.86 24.22 18.93
C GLU A 108 -11.16 24.53 17.47
N THR A 109 -12.35 25.06 17.17
CA THR A 109 -12.68 25.49 15.80
C THR A 109 -13.55 26.74 15.79
N ASP A 110 -13.24 27.63 14.86
CA ASP A 110 -14.05 28.82 14.54
C ASP A 110 -15.15 28.51 13.52
N ASN A 111 -15.16 27.30 12.97
CA ASN A 111 -16.19 26.87 12.02
C ASN A 111 -17.58 26.88 12.67
N PRO A 112 -18.66 27.05 11.87
CA PRO A 112 -20.02 26.98 12.38
C PRO A 112 -20.31 25.60 13.00
N SER A 113 -21.40 25.52 13.78
CA SER A 113 -21.82 24.25 14.40
C SER A 113 -21.99 23.12 13.40
N GLY A 114 -22.48 23.44 12.20
CA GLY A 114 -22.82 22.47 11.19
C GLY A 114 -24.02 21.61 11.57
N SER A 115 -24.30 20.61 10.74
CA SER A 115 -25.36 19.64 10.97
C SER A 115 -25.02 18.70 12.14
N LYS A 116 -26.06 18.21 12.84
CA LYS A 116 -25.90 17.18 13.85
C LYS A 116 -25.37 15.88 13.23
N ILE A 117 -24.56 15.15 13.99
CA ILE A 117 -24.09 13.82 13.61
C ILE A 117 -25.26 12.83 13.75
N THR A 118 -25.57 12.11 12.67
CA THR A 118 -26.64 11.12 12.65
C THR A 118 -26.06 9.72 12.87
N VAL A 119 -26.58 9.00 13.85
CA VAL A 119 -26.31 7.58 14.06
C VAL A 119 -27.56 6.80 13.69
N LYS A 120 -27.42 5.83 12.77
CA LYS A 120 -28.52 4.98 12.32
C LYS A 120 -28.14 3.52 12.50
N GLU A 121 -28.89 2.83 13.36
CA GLU A 121 -28.86 1.38 13.45
C GLU A 121 -29.68 0.77 12.31
N CYS A 122 -29.13 -0.29 11.71
CA CYS A 122 -29.70 -1.00 10.58
C CYS A 122 -29.75 -2.50 10.92
N HIS A 123 -30.83 -3.18 10.55
CA HIS A 123 -31.04 -4.58 10.89
C HIS A 123 -30.24 -5.57 10.03
N SER A 124 -29.65 -5.10 8.93
CA SER A 124 -28.83 -5.91 8.01
C SER A 124 -27.81 -5.05 7.24
N GLU A 125 -26.77 -5.68 6.68
CA GLU A 125 -25.80 -5.00 5.81
C GLU A 125 -26.46 -4.38 4.55
N ASP A 126 -27.46 -5.06 3.98
CA ASP A 126 -28.20 -4.55 2.83
C ASP A 126 -29.01 -3.30 3.18
N SER A 127 -29.67 -3.28 4.35
CA SER A 127 -30.41 -2.10 4.81
C SER A 127 -29.49 -0.93 5.14
N GLN A 128 -28.27 -1.20 5.66
CA GLN A 128 -27.24 -0.20 5.83
C GLN A 128 -26.78 0.39 4.49
N CYS A 129 -26.50 -0.47 3.50
CA CYS A 129 -26.12 -0.03 2.16
C CYS A 129 -27.19 0.83 1.51
N ALA A 130 -28.46 0.40 1.58
CA ALA A 130 -29.60 1.13 1.05
C ALA A 130 -29.73 2.52 1.70
N PHE A 131 -29.69 2.57 3.04
CA PHE A 131 -29.76 3.84 3.78
C PHE A 131 -28.67 4.83 3.37
N VAL A 132 -27.42 4.38 3.30
CA VAL A 132 -26.29 5.24 2.90
C VAL A 132 -26.45 5.71 1.45
N ILE A 133 -26.83 4.82 0.53
CA ILE A 133 -27.04 5.17 -0.88
C ILE A 133 -28.15 6.20 -1.03
N ASP A 134 -29.29 5.99 -0.36
CA ASP A 134 -30.43 6.90 -0.44
C ASP A 134 -30.02 8.29 0.10
N LYS A 135 -29.23 8.34 1.18
CA LYS A 135 -28.69 9.60 1.71
C LYS A 135 -27.70 10.28 0.78
N ILE A 136 -26.86 9.51 0.10
CA ILE A 136 -25.93 10.03 -0.92
C ILE A 136 -26.72 10.65 -2.07
N ILE A 137 -27.75 9.95 -2.59
CA ILE A 137 -28.59 10.44 -3.67
C ILE A 137 -29.33 11.70 -3.25
N GLU A 138 -29.92 11.73 -2.06
CA GLU A 138 -30.62 12.90 -1.50
C GLU A 138 -29.67 14.11 -1.44
N THR A 139 -28.52 13.95 -0.78
CA THR A 139 -27.52 15.03 -0.60
C THR A 139 -27.01 15.56 -1.93
N THR A 140 -26.81 14.66 -2.89
CA THR A 140 -26.27 14.99 -4.21
C THR A 140 -27.32 15.65 -5.12
N SER A 141 -28.60 15.28 -4.96
CA SER A 141 -29.71 15.83 -5.77
C SER A 141 -30.16 17.21 -5.31
N SER A 142 -29.97 17.54 -4.03
CA SER A 142 -30.29 18.87 -3.47
C SER A 142 -29.24 19.94 -3.78
N SER A 143 -28.11 19.59 -4.38
CA SER A 143 -27.05 20.55 -4.71
C SER A 143 -27.32 21.26 -6.04
N ALA A 144 -27.24 22.59 -6.04
CA ALA A 144 -27.51 23.43 -7.22
C ALA A 144 -26.53 23.21 -8.39
N GLU A 145 -25.38 22.59 -8.13
CA GLU A 145 -24.28 22.37 -9.09
C GLU A 145 -24.29 20.98 -9.75
N GLY A 146 -25.35 20.18 -9.55
CA GLY A 146 -25.43 18.82 -10.11
C GLY A 146 -24.69 17.78 -9.27
N ARG A 147 -24.60 16.54 -9.77
CA ARG A 147 -24.25 15.39 -8.93
C ARG A 147 -22.76 15.30 -8.55
N ASP A 148 -22.33 15.99 -7.49
CA ASP A 148 -20.95 15.94 -6.98
C ASP A 148 -20.70 14.80 -5.98
N PHE A 149 -20.58 13.57 -6.50
CA PHE A 149 -20.22 12.39 -5.69
C PHE A 149 -18.78 12.46 -5.12
N GLY A 150 -17.92 13.34 -5.64
CA GLY A 150 -16.50 13.43 -5.26
C GLY A 150 -16.28 13.96 -3.84
N LYS A 151 -17.26 14.67 -3.28
CA LYS A 151 -17.23 15.20 -1.90
C LYS A 151 -17.62 14.19 -0.83
N ILE A 152 -17.96 12.95 -1.21
CA ILE A 152 -18.46 11.93 -0.29
C ILE A 152 -17.46 10.79 -0.16
N ALA A 153 -17.10 10.45 1.08
CA ALA A 153 -16.31 9.29 1.41
C ALA A 153 -17.10 8.32 2.31
N VAL A 154 -17.03 7.03 1.99
CA VAL A 154 -17.59 5.96 2.82
C VAL A 154 -16.43 5.17 3.43
N LEU A 155 -16.28 5.26 4.75
CA LEU A 155 -15.21 4.62 5.51
C LEU A 155 -15.74 3.37 6.21
N TYR A 156 -14.97 2.29 6.15
CA TYR A 156 -15.31 1.02 6.78
C TYR A 156 -14.07 0.35 7.38
N ARG A 157 -14.26 -0.41 8.47
CA ARG A 157 -13.14 -1.01 9.21
C ARG A 157 -12.42 -2.13 8.46
N ARG A 158 -13.14 -2.91 7.66
CA ARG A 158 -12.64 -4.09 6.92
C ARG A 158 -13.04 -4.01 5.46
N GLN A 159 -12.12 -4.39 4.56
CA GLN A 159 -12.36 -4.40 3.11
C GLN A 159 -13.49 -5.36 2.66
N ILE A 160 -13.80 -6.38 3.46
CA ILE A 160 -14.90 -7.31 3.15
C ILE A 160 -16.26 -6.62 3.18
N THR A 161 -16.50 -5.75 4.16
CA THR A 161 -17.72 -4.94 4.29
C THR A 161 -17.88 -3.97 3.12
N GLY A 162 -16.76 -3.43 2.61
CA GLY A 162 -16.77 -2.56 1.44
C GLY A 162 -17.31 -3.22 0.17
N LYS A 163 -17.28 -4.56 0.04
CA LYS A 163 -17.79 -5.24 -1.16
C LYS A 163 -19.30 -5.08 -1.34
N ALA A 164 -20.07 -5.11 -0.24
CA ALA A 164 -21.52 -4.92 -0.28
C ALA A 164 -21.87 -3.53 -0.83
N PHE A 165 -21.16 -2.50 -0.37
CA PHE A 165 -21.27 -1.14 -0.92
C PHE A 165 -20.93 -1.06 -2.40
N GLN A 166 -19.85 -1.71 -2.85
CA GLN A 166 -19.46 -1.68 -4.27
C GLN A 166 -20.52 -2.32 -5.19
N VAL A 167 -21.14 -3.42 -4.75
CA VAL A 167 -22.24 -4.06 -5.49
C VAL A 167 -23.45 -3.13 -5.54
N SER A 168 -23.84 -2.59 -4.39
CA SER A 168 -25.00 -1.70 -4.29
C SER A 168 -24.83 -0.40 -5.09
N PHE A 169 -23.65 0.22 -5.05
CA PHE A 169 -23.34 1.39 -5.89
C PHE A 169 -23.40 1.07 -7.38
N ARG A 170 -22.87 -0.10 -7.81
CA ARG A 170 -22.95 -0.53 -9.22
C ARG A 170 -24.39 -0.73 -9.67
N ASN A 171 -25.20 -1.41 -8.85
CA ASN A 171 -26.62 -1.66 -9.16
C ASN A 171 -27.41 -0.35 -9.31
N ARG A 172 -27.06 0.66 -8.50
CA ARG A 172 -27.68 2.00 -8.54
C ARG A 172 -26.98 2.98 -9.50
N LYS A 173 -26.00 2.51 -10.27
CA LYS A 173 -25.21 3.31 -11.23
C LYS A 173 -24.57 4.56 -10.61
N ILE A 174 -24.16 4.46 -9.36
CA ILE A 174 -23.42 5.53 -8.66
C ILE A 174 -21.93 5.36 -9.00
N PRO A 175 -21.24 6.41 -9.51
CA PRO A 175 -19.81 6.36 -9.72
C PRO A 175 -19.10 6.33 -8.37
N PHE A 176 -18.14 5.41 -8.21
CA PHE A 176 -17.34 5.32 -6.98
C PHE A 176 -15.91 4.91 -7.31
N ASN A 177 -14.98 5.31 -6.44
CA ASN A 177 -13.61 4.82 -6.45
C ASN A 177 -13.34 3.99 -5.20
N VAL A 178 -12.54 2.93 -5.33
CA VAL A 178 -12.13 2.08 -4.21
C VAL A 178 -10.64 2.29 -3.96
N HIS A 179 -10.33 3.00 -2.88
CA HIS A 179 -8.96 3.14 -2.42
C HIS A 179 -8.44 1.82 -1.81
N GLY A 180 -7.21 1.45 -2.13
CA GLY A 180 -6.56 0.24 -1.61
C GLY A 180 -6.71 -1.02 -2.48
N VAL A 181 -7.22 -0.91 -3.72
CA VAL A 181 -7.12 -2.03 -4.67
C VAL A 181 -5.66 -2.21 -5.04
N ALA A 182 -5.07 -3.33 -4.65
CA ALA A 182 -3.71 -3.67 -4.99
C ALA A 182 -3.60 -4.05 -6.47
N PHE A 183 -3.62 -3.05 -7.35
CA PHE A 183 -3.54 -3.19 -8.80
C PHE A 183 -2.36 -4.07 -9.22
N TYR A 184 -1.18 -3.81 -8.66
CA TYR A 184 0.04 -4.58 -8.87
C TYR A 184 0.00 -6.02 -8.32
N ARG A 185 -1.01 -6.37 -7.49
CA ARG A 185 -1.21 -7.76 -7.04
C ARG A 185 -2.03 -8.59 -8.04
N LYS A 186 -2.71 -7.98 -9.02
CA LYS A 186 -3.47 -8.71 -10.04
C LYS A 186 -2.54 -9.64 -10.82
N LYS A 187 -2.98 -10.89 -11.06
CA LYS A 187 -2.16 -11.93 -11.73
C LYS A 187 -1.63 -11.48 -13.10
N ALA A 188 -2.47 -10.83 -13.89
CA ALA A 188 -2.08 -10.30 -15.20
C ALA A 188 -0.99 -9.22 -15.08
N ILE A 189 -1.12 -8.29 -14.13
CA ILE A 189 -0.12 -7.25 -13.89
C ILE A 189 1.19 -7.86 -13.38
N LYS A 190 1.13 -8.81 -12.44
CA LYS A 190 2.33 -9.53 -11.98
C LYS A 190 3.05 -10.26 -13.11
N ALA A 191 2.31 -10.82 -14.07
CA ALA A 191 2.88 -11.50 -15.22
C ALA A 191 3.59 -10.52 -16.17
N ILE A 192 2.93 -9.41 -16.51
CA ILE A 192 3.53 -8.35 -17.35
C ILE A 192 4.79 -7.80 -16.66
N MET A 193 4.71 -7.47 -15.37
CA MET A 193 5.86 -7.00 -14.59
C MET A 193 7.01 -8.01 -14.54
N ALA A 194 6.71 -9.31 -14.49
CA ALA A 194 7.74 -10.35 -14.54
C ALA A 194 8.45 -10.37 -15.89
N ILE A 195 7.70 -10.28 -17.00
CA ILE A 195 8.27 -10.22 -18.36
C ILE A 195 9.09 -8.94 -18.56
N LEU A 196 8.64 -7.79 -18.07
CA LEU A 196 9.42 -6.55 -18.16
C LEU A 196 10.71 -6.63 -17.34
N ARG A 197 10.68 -7.29 -16.17
CA ARG A 197 11.88 -7.45 -15.34
C ARG A 197 12.93 -8.33 -15.99
N THR A 198 12.54 -9.31 -16.82
CA THR A 198 13.52 -10.15 -17.53
C THR A 198 14.34 -9.37 -18.56
N THR A 199 13.93 -8.15 -18.94
CA THR A 199 14.67 -7.28 -19.85
C THR A 199 15.67 -6.36 -19.12
N LEU A 200 15.70 -6.38 -17.77
CA LEU A 200 16.59 -5.55 -16.99
C LEU A 200 17.95 -6.26 -16.78
N PRO A 201 19.07 -5.52 -16.84
CA PRO A 201 20.38 -6.08 -16.55
C PRO A 201 20.45 -6.57 -15.10
N GLY A 202 20.99 -7.76 -14.88
CA GLY A 202 21.11 -8.36 -13.55
C GLY A 202 19.79 -8.88 -12.95
N CYS A 203 18.77 -9.14 -13.78
CA CYS A 203 17.52 -9.75 -13.34
C CYS A 203 17.76 -11.07 -12.58
N ASP A 204 17.10 -11.21 -11.43
CA ASP A 204 17.10 -12.42 -10.62
C ASP A 204 16.23 -13.53 -11.23
N ASP A 205 16.33 -14.74 -10.69
CA ASP A 205 15.60 -15.90 -11.21
C ASP A 205 14.08 -15.83 -10.97
N GLY A 206 13.63 -15.03 -10.00
CA GLY A 206 12.22 -14.90 -9.64
C GLY A 206 11.32 -14.43 -10.80
N PRO A 207 11.62 -13.29 -11.44
CA PRO A 207 10.94 -12.83 -12.64
C PRO A 207 10.98 -13.83 -13.80
N TRP A 208 12.13 -14.45 -14.08
CA TRP A 208 12.26 -15.47 -15.12
C TRP A 208 11.33 -16.66 -14.89
N ARG A 209 11.28 -17.17 -13.66
CA ARG A 209 10.35 -18.24 -13.25
C ARG A 209 8.89 -17.84 -13.48
N GLN A 210 8.51 -16.64 -13.06
CA GLN A 210 7.14 -16.16 -13.16
C GLN A 210 6.73 -15.88 -14.62
N ALA A 211 7.64 -15.34 -15.43
CA ALA A 211 7.43 -15.07 -16.85
C ALA A 211 7.25 -16.39 -17.63
N LEU A 212 8.17 -17.35 -17.45
CA LEU A 212 8.10 -18.68 -18.06
C LEU A 212 6.79 -19.39 -17.68
N LYS A 213 6.43 -19.40 -16.39
CA LYS A 213 5.18 -20.00 -15.91
C LYS A 213 3.93 -19.38 -16.54
N THR A 214 3.96 -18.07 -16.81
CA THR A 214 2.81 -17.37 -17.38
C THR A 214 2.65 -17.71 -18.86
N LEU A 215 3.76 -17.68 -19.61
CA LEU A 215 3.76 -17.85 -21.07
C LEU A 215 3.67 -19.30 -21.53
N LEU A 216 4.08 -20.27 -20.69
CA LEU A 216 3.89 -21.69 -21.01
C LEU A 216 2.39 -21.99 -21.21
N PRO A 217 2.00 -22.70 -22.28
CA PRO A 217 0.63 -23.20 -22.44
C PRO A 217 0.37 -24.38 -21.49
N GLY A 218 -0.87 -24.86 -21.44
CA GLY A 218 -1.27 -26.01 -20.60
C GLY A 218 -1.99 -25.60 -19.31
N ASP A 219 -2.38 -26.60 -18.53
CA ASP A 219 -3.08 -26.38 -17.26
C ASP A 219 -2.14 -25.93 -16.13
N LYS A 220 -2.71 -25.57 -14.98
CA LYS A 220 -1.95 -25.04 -13.85
C LYS A 220 -0.97 -26.07 -13.25
N GLU A 221 -1.33 -27.35 -13.26
CA GLU A 221 -0.52 -28.43 -12.65
C GLU A 221 0.64 -28.83 -13.56
N GLU A 222 0.42 -28.88 -14.86
CA GLU A 222 1.44 -29.12 -15.87
C GLU A 222 2.51 -28.01 -15.83
N LYS A 223 2.08 -26.75 -15.85
CA LYS A 223 3.01 -25.60 -15.71
C LYS A 223 3.80 -25.69 -14.42
N LYS A 224 3.16 -26.06 -13.30
CA LYS A 224 3.84 -26.20 -12.01
C LYS A 224 4.91 -27.30 -12.05
N LYS A 225 4.58 -28.49 -12.58
CA LYS A 225 5.54 -29.59 -12.72
C LYS A 225 6.76 -29.22 -13.55
N ILE A 226 6.56 -28.50 -14.66
CA ILE A 226 7.66 -28.01 -15.51
C ILE A 226 8.57 -27.07 -14.71
N ILE A 227 7.99 -26.07 -14.06
CA ILE A 227 8.74 -25.07 -13.30
C ILE A 227 9.50 -25.70 -12.12
N ASP A 228 8.85 -26.58 -11.36
CA ASP A 228 9.47 -27.24 -10.20
C ASP A 228 10.63 -28.17 -10.64
N HIS A 229 10.52 -28.80 -11.82
CA HIS A 229 11.61 -29.59 -12.38
C HIS A 229 12.80 -28.71 -12.81
N VAL A 230 12.56 -27.58 -13.48
CA VAL A 230 13.63 -26.63 -13.83
C VAL A 230 14.33 -26.11 -12.57
N GLU A 231 13.56 -25.76 -11.54
CA GLU A 231 14.09 -25.30 -10.25
C GLU A 231 14.94 -26.39 -9.56
N LYS A 232 14.47 -27.64 -9.58
CA LYS A 232 15.26 -28.79 -9.07
C LYS A 232 16.60 -28.93 -9.78
N ILE A 233 16.63 -28.79 -11.11
CA ILE A 233 17.86 -28.89 -11.90
C ILE A 233 18.79 -27.69 -11.65
N SER A 234 18.24 -26.48 -11.58
CA SER A 234 18.99 -25.26 -11.23
C SER A 234 19.69 -25.40 -9.88
N LEU A 235 18.98 -25.88 -8.85
CA LEU A 235 19.54 -26.14 -7.53
C LEU A 235 20.61 -27.25 -7.55
N ALA A 236 20.34 -28.37 -8.23
CA ALA A 236 21.28 -29.49 -8.32
C ALA A 236 22.58 -29.11 -9.04
N ARG A 237 22.50 -28.26 -10.07
CA ARG A 237 23.64 -27.79 -10.86
C ARG A 237 24.29 -26.52 -10.32
N LYS A 238 23.69 -25.88 -9.31
CA LYS A 238 24.11 -24.56 -8.78
C LYS A 238 24.23 -23.50 -9.88
N CYS A 239 23.29 -23.49 -10.83
CA CYS A 239 23.23 -22.49 -11.90
C CYS A 239 21.92 -21.69 -11.85
N SER A 240 21.86 -20.59 -12.61
CA SER A 240 20.64 -19.77 -12.70
C SER A 240 19.47 -20.56 -13.28
N PHE A 241 18.26 -20.22 -12.86
CA PHE A 241 17.02 -20.80 -13.36
C PHE A 241 16.94 -20.71 -14.89
N ILE A 242 17.34 -19.57 -15.45
CA ILE A 242 17.31 -19.35 -16.90
C ILE A 242 18.33 -20.22 -17.65
N SER A 243 19.53 -20.44 -17.08
CA SER A 243 20.52 -21.36 -17.64
C SER A 243 19.99 -22.79 -17.65
N ALA A 244 19.45 -23.26 -16.51
CA ALA A 244 18.84 -24.59 -16.42
C ALA A 244 17.67 -24.77 -17.39
N ALA A 245 16.79 -23.76 -17.51
CA ALA A 245 15.68 -23.79 -18.45
C ALA A 245 16.17 -23.90 -19.90
N THR A 246 17.20 -23.12 -20.26
CA THR A 246 17.78 -23.12 -21.60
C THR A 246 18.36 -24.49 -21.96
N ASP A 247 19.09 -25.12 -21.04
CA ASP A 247 19.63 -26.48 -21.23
C ASP A 247 18.50 -27.51 -21.41
N ILE A 248 17.47 -27.44 -20.56
CA ILE A 248 16.35 -28.39 -20.58
C ILE A 248 15.56 -28.29 -21.90
N PHE A 249 15.23 -27.09 -22.35
CA PHE A 249 14.39 -26.89 -23.52
C PHE A 249 15.18 -26.89 -24.84
N SER A 250 16.51 -26.75 -24.81
CA SER A 250 17.37 -26.95 -25.99
C SER A 250 17.60 -28.43 -26.32
N ALA A 251 17.41 -29.34 -25.35
CA ALA A 251 17.54 -30.78 -25.57
C ALA A 251 16.63 -31.30 -26.70
N LYS A 252 17.16 -32.21 -27.54
CA LYS A 252 16.39 -32.86 -28.63
C LYS A 252 15.42 -33.92 -28.12
N VAL A 253 15.76 -34.58 -27.01
CA VAL A 253 14.98 -35.63 -26.35
C VAL A 253 15.08 -35.41 -24.84
N SER A 254 13.96 -35.58 -24.12
CA SER A 254 13.93 -35.56 -22.65
C SER A 254 13.24 -36.82 -22.15
N GLY A 255 13.80 -37.46 -21.11
CA GLY A 255 13.13 -38.54 -20.40
C GLY A 255 12.01 -38.05 -19.46
N THR A 256 11.92 -36.73 -19.24
CA THR A 256 10.97 -36.12 -18.29
C THR A 256 9.85 -35.37 -18.99
N PHE A 257 10.15 -34.69 -20.10
CA PHE A 257 9.18 -33.87 -20.83
C PHE A 257 8.78 -34.48 -22.18
N LYS A 258 7.50 -34.34 -22.51
CA LYS A 258 6.99 -34.67 -23.85
C LYS A 258 7.63 -33.74 -24.89
N ARG A 259 7.81 -34.22 -26.13
CA ARG A 259 8.37 -33.42 -27.23
C ARG A 259 7.61 -32.10 -27.45
N THR A 260 6.29 -32.10 -27.28
CA THR A 260 5.46 -30.89 -27.35
C THR A 260 5.83 -29.84 -26.30
N GLN A 261 6.06 -30.27 -25.05
CA GLN A 261 6.46 -29.40 -23.94
C GLN A 261 7.86 -28.81 -24.18
N ILE A 262 8.80 -29.60 -24.70
CA ILE A 262 10.14 -29.11 -25.07
C ILE A 262 10.05 -28.01 -26.12
N THR A 263 9.28 -28.25 -27.20
CA THR A 263 9.09 -27.28 -28.29
C THR A 263 8.43 -26.00 -27.79
N GLN A 264 7.41 -26.12 -26.93
CA GLN A 264 6.72 -24.97 -26.35
C GLN A 264 7.64 -24.17 -25.41
N GLY A 265 8.38 -24.83 -24.52
CA GLY A 265 9.35 -24.18 -23.64
C GLY A 265 10.43 -23.45 -24.41
N ARG A 266 10.94 -24.05 -25.49
CA ARG A 266 11.91 -23.41 -26.40
C ARG A 266 11.33 -22.15 -27.06
N LYS A 267 10.09 -22.22 -27.54
CA LYS A 267 9.41 -21.05 -28.13
C LYS A 267 9.26 -19.91 -27.11
N VAL A 268 8.84 -20.23 -25.90
CA VAL A 268 8.68 -19.24 -24.82
C VAL A 268 10.02 -18.62 -24.44
N LEU A 269 11.08 -19.42 -24.28
CA LEU A 269 12.42 -18.90 -24.01
C LEU A 269 12.91 -17.99 -25.13
N SER A 270 12.74 -18.39 -26.39
CA SER A 270 13.09 -17.54 -27.53
C SER A 270 12.33 -16.21 -27.51
N THR A 271 11.05 -16.21 -27.13
CA THR A 271 10.28 -14.96 -26.98
C THR A 271 10.83 -14.10 -25.85
N LEU A 272 11.14 -14.68 -24.68
CA LEU A 272 11.70 -13.92 -23.56
C LEU A 272 13.08 -13.35 -23.89
N TYR A 273 13.94 -14.12 -24.56
CA TYR A 273 15.24 -13.64 -25.02
C TYR A 273 15.14 -12.56 -26.10
N SER A 274 14.11 -12.58 -26.94
CA SER A 274 13.90 -11.51 -27.93
C SER A 274 13.43 -10.19 -27.31
N LEU A 275 12.94 -10.23 -26.06
CA LEU A 275 12.49 -9.06 -25.33
C LEU A 275 13.57 -8.47 -24.42
N SER A 276 14.56 -9.28 -24.01
CA SER A 276 15.69 -8.91 -23.16
C SER A 276 16.87 -8.37 -23.97
#